data_AF-A0AAJ4DXH4-F1
#
_entry.id   AF-A0AAJ4DXH4-F1
#
_cell.length_a   1.000
_cell.length_b   1.000
_cell.length_c   1.000
_cell.angle_alpha   90.00
_cell.angle_beta   90.00
_cell.angle_gamma   90.00
#
_symmetry.space_group_name_H-M   'P 1'
#
loop_
_entity.id
_entity.type
_entity.pdbx_description
1 polymer ?
#
loop_
_entity_poly.entity_id
_entity_poly.type
_entity_poly.pdbx_seq_one_letter_code
_entity_poly.pdbx_strand_id
1 'polypeptide(L)'
;MSEQVGQISIEQWGQFEHALLKHAQSKDWDKVIKVNELMISALTREGKAKSKSQFNARQALAKTHSLVLAQLKQDKDKLEIEMKQFQNQQDGLAAYQLTSLSGESDDI
;
A
#
# COMPACT_ATOMS: atom_id res chain seq x y z
N MET A 1 -25.11 -14.51 28.81
CA MET A 1 -23.90 -13.69 28.99
C MET A 1 -23.91 -12.66 27.88
N SER A 2 -24.30 -11.42 28.18
CA SER A 2 -24.48 -10.35 27.20
C SER A 2 -23.10 -9.78 26.87
N GLU A 3 -22.53 -10.11 25.71
CA GLU A 3 -21.31 -9.46 25.23
C GLU A 3 -21.61 -7.98 24.99
N GLN A 4 -20.85 -7.09 25.63
CA GLN A 4 -20.99 -5.65 25.45
C GLN A 4 -20.75 -5.31 23.97
N VAL A 5 -21.83 -4.93 23.28
CA VAL A 5 -21.92 -4.50 21.86
C VAL A 5 -20.98 -3.32 21.51
N GLY A 6 -20.25 -2.78 22.48
CA GLY A 6 -19.33 -1.65 22.31
C GLY A 6 -17.84 -2.00 22.36
N GLN A 7 -17.44 -3.25 22.68
CA GLN A 7 -16.03 -3.57 22.86
C GLN A 7 -15.47 -4.41 21.70
N ILE A 8 -14.58 -3.82 20.90
CA ILE A 8 -13.82 -4.53 19.88
C ILE A 8 -12.90 -5.53 20.59
N SER A 9 -13.15 -6.81 20.32
CA SER A 9 -12.38 -7.89 20.91
C SER A 9 -10.93 -7.85 20.41
N ILE A 10 -10.02 -8.40 21.20
CA ILE A 10 -8.61 -8.56 20.79
C ILE A 10 -8.51 -9.34 19.46
N GLU A 11 -9.43 -10.28 19.24
CA GLU A 11 -9.53 -11.06 18.01
C GLU A 11 -9.87 -10.17 16.81
N GLN A 12 -10.77 -9.19 16.95
CA GLN A 12 -11.08 -8.25 15.87
C GLN A 12 -9.86 -7.39 15.49
N TRP A 13 -9.02 -7.00 16.44
CA TRP A 13 -7.75 -6.33 16.14
C TRP A 13 -6.78 -7.24 15.37
N GLY A 14 -6.69 -8.52 15.75
CA GLY A 14 -5.90 -9.51 15.01
C GLY A 14 -6.44 -9.77 13.60
N GLN A 15 -7.76 -9.73 13.41
CA GLN A 15 -8.38 -9.84 12.08
C GLN A 15 -8.01 -8.66 11.18
N PHE A 16 -7.98 -7.43 11.71
CA PHE A 16 -7.50 -6.26 10.97
C PHE A 16 -6.04 -6.42 10.57
N GLU A 17 -5.19 -6.89 11.47
CA GLU A 17 -3.77 -7.13 11.20
C GLU A 17 -3.57 -8.15 10.08
N HIS A 18 -4.25 -9.30 10.18
CA HIS A 18 -4.15 -10.36 9.18
C HIS A 18 -4.71 -9.92 7.83
N ALA A 19 -5.81 -9.18 7.80
CA ALA A 19 -6.41 -8.66 6.57
C ALA A 19 -5.50 -7.62 5.88
N LEU A 20 -4.89 -6.70 6.65
CA LEU A 20 -3.93 -5.74 6.11
C LEU A 20 -2.73 -6.44 5.47
N LEU A 21 -2.13 -7.43 6.16
CA LEU A 21 -1.00 -8.18 5.63
C LEU A 21 -1.37 -8.98 4.38
N LYS A 22 -2.50 -9.69 4.42
CA LYS A 22 -2.97 -10.51 3.30
C LYS A 22 -3.21 -9.65 2.05
N HIS A 23 -3.91 -8.52 2.19
CA HIS A 23 -4.21 -7.65 1.06
C HIS A 23 -3.00 -6.87 0.56
N ALA A 24 -2.07 -6.48 1.45
CA ALA A 24 -0.81 -5.88 1.06
C ALA A 24 0.07 -6.86 0.28
N GLN A 25 0.17 -8.12 0.73
CA GLN A 25 0.90 -9.17 0.00
C GLN A 25 0.29 -9.47 -1.37
N SER A 26 -1.04 -9.43 -1.48
CA SER A 26 -1.73 -9.62 -2.76
C SER A 26 -1.77 -8.35 -3.63
N LYS A 27 -1.15 -7.24 -3.20
CA LYS A 27 -1.18 -5.92 -3.86
C LYS A 27 -2.60 -5.41 -4.15
N ASP A 28 -3.58 -5.83 -3.34
CA ASP A 28 -4.98 -5.45 -3.47
C ASP A 28 -5.23 -4.18 -2.67
N TRP A 29 -4.77 -3.06 -3.22
CA TRP A 29 -4.71 -1.79 -2.49
C TRP A 29 -6.08 -1.22 -2.14
N ASP A 30 -7.11 -1.45 -2.96
CA ASP A 30 -8.49 -1.06 -2.65
C ASP A 30 -8.99 -1.76 -1.38
N LYS A 31 -8.67 -3.04 -1.20
CA LYS A 31 -9.01 -3.76 0.03
C LYS A 31 -8.17 -3.32 1.21
N VAL A 32 -6.89 -2.99 1.02
CA VAL A 32 -6.05 -2.40 2.08
C VAL A 32 -6.66 -1.09 2.59
N ILE A 33 -7.13 -0.21 1.68
CA ILE A 33 -7.79 1.05 2.04
C ILE A 33 -9.06 0.78 2.85
N LYS A 34 -9.93 -0.11 2.37
CA LYS A 34 -11.17 -0.46 3.10
C LYS A 34 -10.91 -1.00 4.50
N VAL A 35 -9.92 -1.90 4.65
CA VAL A 35 -9.54 -2.44 5.96
C VAL A 35 -9.00 -1.33 6.86
N ASN A 36 -8.21 -0.41 6.31
CA ASN A 36 -7.70 0.75 7.04
C ASN A 36 -8.83 1.70 7.50
N GLU A 37 -9.81 2.01 6.64
CA GLU A 37 -10.97 2.84 7.01
C GLU A 37 -11.82 2.20 8.11
N LEU A 38 -12.05 0.88 8.02
CA LEU A 38 -12.75 0.12 9.04
C LEU A 38 -11.98 0.11 10.37
N MET A 39 -10.66 -0.04 10.31
CA MET A 39 -9.76 0.02 11.46
C MET A 39 -9.79 1.41 12.13
N ILE A 40 -9.74 2.49 11.35
CA ILE A 40 -9.83 3.87 11.87
C ILE A 40 -11.19 4.09 12.53
N SER A 41 -12.27 3.67 11.88
CA SER A 41 -13.63 3.77 12.43
C SER A 41 -13.77 3.01 13.74
N ALA A 42 -13.19 1.80 13.80
CA ALA A 42 -13.09 0.97 14.98
C ALA A 42 -12.32 1.67 16.13
N LEU A 43 -11.16 2.26 15.83
CA LEU A 43 -10.35 3.00 16.81
C LEU A 43 -11.08 4.24 17.36
N THR A 44 -11.74 5.00 16.48
CA THR A 44 -12.50 6.19 16.85
C THR A 44 -13.70 5.85 17.73
N ARG A 45 -14.41 4.75 17.43
CA ARG A 45 -15.56 4.28 18.22
C ARG A 45 -15.15 3.78 19.61
N GLU A 46 -14.04 3.06 19.71
CA GLU A 46 -13.57 2.47 20.97
C GLU A 46 -12.92 3.48 21.94
N GLY A 47 -12.35 4.58 21.42
CA GLY A 47 -11.59 5.52 22.23
C GLY A 47 -10.30 4.92 22.80
N LYS A 48 -9.90 5.27 24.03
CA LYS A 48 -8.65 4.79 24.65
C LYS A 48 -8.72 3.30 25.03
N ALA A 49 -7.58 2.60 24.95
CA ALA A 49 -7.48 1.21 25.38
C ALA A 49 -7.81 1.08 26.87
N LYS A 50 -8.70 0.14 27.21
CA LYS A 50 -9.19 -0.06 28.58
C LYS A 50 -8.42 -1.16 29.33
N SER A 51 -7.60 -1.94 28.62
CA SER A 51 -6.76 -2.99 29.20
C SER A 51 -5.38 -3.06 28.55
N LYS A 52 -4.41 -3.64 29.27
CA LYS A 52 -3.04 -3.87 28.77
C LYS A 52 -3.02 -4.77 27.52
N SER A 53 -3.90 -5.76 27.45
CA SER A 53 -4.03 -6.63 26.29
C SER A 53 -4.57 -5.89 25.06
N GLN A 54 -5.55 -5.00 25.23
CA GLN A 54 -6.01 -4.12 24.14
C GLN A 54 -4.92 -3.14 23.69
N PHE A 55 -4.13 -2.60 24.62
CA PHE A 55 -2.99 -1.75 24.29
C PHE A 55 -1.96 -2.49 23.44
N ASN A 56 -1.58 -3.71 23.84
CA ASN A 56 -0.64 -4.55 23.10
C ASN A 56 -1.15 -4.89 21.69
N ALA A 57 -2.44 -5.25 21.56
CA ALA A 57 -3.05 -5.55 20.25
C ALA A 57 -3.02 -4.33 19.32
N ARG A 58 -3.32 -3.13 19.83
CA ARG A 58 -3.23 -1.89 19.06
C ARG A 58 -1.79 -1.53 18.69
N GLN A 59 -0.83 -1.82 19.57
CA GLN A 59 0.60 -1.61 19.27
C GLN A 59 1.10 -2.56 18.17
N ALA A 60 0.70 -3.84 18.20
CA ALA A 60 1.02 -4.80 17.14
C ALA A 60 0.46 -4.33 15.79
N LEU A 61 -0.81 -3.92 15.78
CA LEU A 61 -1.46 -3.37 14.59
C LEU A 61 -0.76 -2.11 14.03
N ALA A 62 -0.33 -1.20 14.91
CA ALA A 62 0.40 0.00 14.50
C ALA A 62 1.75 -0.34 13.85
N LYS A 63 2.46 -1.36 14.35
CA LYS A 63 3.70 -1.84 13.73
C LYS A 63 3.42 -2.43 12.34
N THR A 64 2.41 -3.28 12.23
CA THR A 64 2.00 -3.89 10.95
C THR A 64 1.57 -2.85 9.93
N HIS A 65 0.80 -1.84 10.34
CA HIS A 65 0.44 -0.71 9.48
C HIS A 65 1.68 0.06 8.99
N SER A 66 2.66 0.29 9.87
CA SER A 66 3.91 0.98 9.51
C SER A 66 4.74 0.19 8.50
N LEU A 67 4.76 -1.14 8.61
CA LEU A 67 5.41 -2.03 7.65
C LEU A 67 4.73 -1.96 6.28
N VAL A 68 3.38 -2.00 6.25
CA VAL A 68 2.62 -1.89 4.99
C VAL A 68 2.87 -0.53 4.31
N LEU A 69 2.93 0.56 5.08
CA LEU A 69 3.29 1.88 4.53
C LEU A 69 4.71 1.93 3.96
N ALA A 70 5.68 1.33 4.65
CA ALA A 70 7.06 1.26 4.17
C ALA A 70 7.14 0.47 2.85
N GLN A 71 6.43 -0.66 2.75
CA GLN A 71 6.36 -1.46 1.53
C GLN A 71 5.72 -0.67 0.38
N LEU A 72 4.60 0.02 0.64
CA LEU A 72 3.93 0.87 -0.34
C LEU A 72 4.83 1.97 -0.87
N LYS A 73 5.63 2.59 0.01
CA LYS A 73 6.58 3.63 -0.39
C LYS A 73 7.67 3.04 -1.29
N GLN A 74 8.24 1.90 -0.91
CA GLN A 74 9.23 1.20 -1.74
C GLN A 74 8.67 0.83 -3.12
N ASP A 75 7.45 0.29 -3.17
CA ASP A 75 6.81 -0.10 -4.42
C ASP A 75 6.55 1.12 -5.33
N LYS A 76 6.13 2.24 -4.74
CA LYS A 76 5.99 3.53 -5.45
C LYS A 76 7.33 3.99 -6.02
N ASP A 77 8.37 4.04 -5.19
CA ASP A 77 9.68 4.54 -5.59
C ASP A 77 10.26 3.68 -6.73
N LYS A 78 10.06 2.35 -6.66
CA LYS A 78 10.44 1.42 -7.73
C LYS A 78 9.67 1.70 -9.02
N LEU A 79 8.35 1.88 -8.94
CA LEU A 79 7.52 2.19 -10.10
C LEU A 79 7.94 3.51 -10.75
N GLU A 80 8.30 4.52 -9.97
CA GLU A 80 8.78 5.80 -10.50
C GLU A 80 10.08 5.65 -11.31
N ILE A 81 11.00 4.79 -10.84
CA ILE A 81 12.23 4.47 -11.56
C ILE A 81 11.91 3.73 -12.87
N GLU A 82 11.03 2.73 -12.83
CA GLU A 82 10.60 1.97 -14.02
C GLU A 82 9.93 2.89 -15.06
N MET A 83 9.08 3.81 -14.63
CA MET A 83 8.44 4.80 -15.51
C MET A 83 9.44 5.74 -16.17
N LYS A 84 10.44 6.23 -15.43
CA LYS A 84 11.51 7.06 -15.99
C LYS A 84 12.35 6.30 -17.02
N GLN A 85 12.67 5.03 -16.73
CA GLN A 85 13.40 4.18 -17.68
C GLN A 85 12.59 3.93 -18.95
N PHE A 86 11.30 3.65 -18.82
CA PHE A 86 10.40 3.45 -19.95
C PHE A 86 10.30 4.71 -20.83
N GLN A 87 10.17 5.89 -20.21
CA GLN A 87 10.12 7.16 -20.94
C GLN A 87 11.43 7.44 -21.70
N ASN A 88 12.58 7.24 -21.06
CA ASN A 88 13.89 7.40 -21.71
C ASN A 88 14.09 6.42 -22.87
N GLN A 89 13.55 5.20 -22.78
CA GLN A 89 13.57 4.23 -23.88
C GLN A 89 12.69 4.66 -25.05
N GLN A 90 11.50 5.22 -24.79
CA GLN A 90 10.66 5.78 -25.85
C GLN A 90 11.32 6.97 -26.55
N ASP A 91 11.92 7.89 -25.80
CA ASP A 91 12.65 9.03 -26.37
C ASP A 91 13.86 8.57 -27.20
N GLY A 92 14.59 7.56 -26.71
CA GLY A 92 15.67 6.93 -27.45
C GLY A 92 15.19 6.31 -28.77
N LEU A 93 14.11 5.54 -28.75
CA LEU A 93 13.52 4.94 -29.96
C LEU A 93 13.04 6.01 -30.96
N ALA A 94 12.40 7.08 -30.49
CA ALA A 94 11.96 8.19 -31.33
C ALA A 94 13.14 8.92 -31.99
N ALA A 95 14.23 9.15 -31.25
CA ALA A 95 15.45 9.73 -31.79
C ALA A 95 16.09 8.83 -32.85
N TYR A 96 16.15 7.52 -32.61
CA TYR A 96 16.65 6.55 -33.60
C TYR A 96 15.82 6.54 -34.87
N GLN A 97 14.48 6.57 -34.78
CA GLN A 97 13.59 6.64 -35.94
C GLN A 97 13.79 7.94 -36.73
N LEU A 98 13.93 9.09 -36.05
CA LEU A 98 14.22 10.37 -36.69
C LEU A 98 15.57 10.38 -37.41
N THR A 99 16.63 9.81 -36.81
CA THR A 99 17.95 9.73 -37.45
C THR A 99 17.96 8.76 -38.63
N SER A 100 17.26 7.62 -38.54
CA SER A 100 17.16 6.69 -39.67
C SER A 100 16.37 7.27 -40.83
N LEU A 101 15.28 8.02 -40.56
CA LEU A 101 14.56 8.78 -41.60
C LEU A 101 15.39 9.93 -42.18
N SER A 102 16.25 10.56 -41.39
CA SER A 102 17.11 11.68 -41.85
C SER A 102 18.38 11.21 -42.57
N GLY A 103 18.83 9.97 -42.34
CA GLY A 103 20.01 9.39 -42.99
C GLY A 103 19.72 8.76 -44.35
N GLU A 104 18.45 8.64 -44.76
CA GLU A 104 18.04 7.99 -46.01
C GLU A 104 17.82 8.99 -47.17
N SER A 105 18.21 10.26 -47.00
CA SER A 105 17.91 11.35 -47.96
C SER A 105 19.14 12.04 -48.59
N ASP A 106 20.37 11.54 -48.42
CA ASP A 106 21.59 12.24 -48.88
C ASP A 106 22.42 11.46 -49.93
N ASP A 107 21.75 10.66 -50.77
CA ASP A 107 22.29 10.12 -52.02
C ASP A 107 21.20 10.22 -53.12
N ILE A 108 21.22 11.30 -53.92
CA ILE A 108 20.83 11.41 -55.36
C ILE A 108 21.20 12.81 -55.88
#